data_AF-A0AAU5V3F7-F1
#
_entry.id   AF-A0AAU5V3F7-F1
#
_cell.length_a   1.000
_cell.length_b   1.000
_cell.length_c   1.000
_cell.angle_alpha   90.00
_cell.angle_beta   90.00
_cell.angle_gamma   90.00
#
_symmetry.space_group_name_H-M   'P 1'
#
loop_
_entity.id
_entity.type
_entity.pdbx_description
1 polymer ?
#
loop_
_entity_poly.entity_id
_entity_poly.type
_entity_poly.pdbx_seq_one_letter_code
_entity_poly.pdbx_strand_id
1 'polypeptide(L)' 'MTSTVADGEDVDPDVCVPWFEDVVSKLNALSPDDRLRLAQVIREVADREPDGRRQAALLETPDHLGLEDSDDE' A
#
# COMPACT_ATOMS: atom_id res chain seq x y z
N MET A 1 7.86 30.43 -21.69
CA MET A 1 6.53 30.03 -22.20
C MET A 1 6.69 28.59 -22.65
N THR A 2 6.05 27.55 -22.11
CA THR A 2 4.80 27.39 -21.36
C THR A 2 4.84 26.01 -20.68
N SER A 3 4.12 25.89 -19.55
CA SER A 3 3.71 24.72 -18.75
C SER A 3 3.42 23.43 -19.54
N THR A 4 3.55 22.22 -18.99
CA THR A 4 2.61 21.63 -18.01
C THR A 4 3.31 20.54 -17.17
N VAL A 5 3.45 20.67 -15.84
CA VAL A 5 2.58 20.13 -14.77
C VAL A 5 1.52 19.09 -15.18
N ALA A 6 1.63 17.93 -14.52
CA ALA A 6 0.60 16.95 -14.17
C ALA A 6 -0.08 16.17 -15.30
N ASP A 7 0.25 14.89 -15.38
CA ASP A 7 -0.66 13.81 -15.76
C ASP A 7 -0.36 12.72 -14.72
N GLY A 8 -1.12 12.59 -13.62
CA GLY A 8 -2.54 12.31 -13.73
C GLY A 8 -2.73 10.92 -14.33
N GLU A 9 -1.86 9.95 -13.99
CA GLU A 9 -2.08 8.55 -14.32
C GLU A 9 -3.32 8.10 -13.54
N ASP A 10 -4.48 8.38 -14.13
CA ASP A 10 -5.79 7.86 -13.75
C ASP A 10 -5.67 6.36 -13.98
N VAL A 11 -5.21 5.67 -12.94
CA VAL A 11 -4.98 4.23 -13.01
C VAL A 11 -6.37 3.62 -13.16
N ASP A 12 -6.66 3.14 -14.36
CA ASP A 12 -7.98 2.65 -14.73
C ASP A 12 -8.39 1.55 -13.73
N PRO A 13 -9.49 1.74 -12.97
CA PRO A 13 -9.86 0.83 -11.91
C PRO A 13 -10.17 -0.57 -12.45
N ASP A 14 -10.64 -0.69 -13.69
CA ASP A 14 -10.93 -1.96 -14.36
C ASP A 14 -9.65 -2.72 -14.76
N VAL A 15 -8.59 -1.99 -15.11
CA VAL A 15 -7.25 -2.59 -15.24
C VAL A 15 -6.70 -2.93 -13.86
N CYS A 16 -7.17 -2.25 -12.80
CA CYS A 16 -6.68 -2.44 -11.45
C CYS A 16 -7.13 -3.69 -10.71
N VAL A 17 -8.42 -4.00 -10.80
CA VAL A 17 -9.02 -5.08 -10.02
C VAL A 17 -8.30 -6.42 -10.18
N PRO A 18 -7.90 -6.87 -11.39
CA PRO A 18 -7.28 -8.19 -11.55
C PRO A 18 -5.87 -8.31 -10.96
N TRP A 19 -5.06 -7.25 -10.98
CA TRP A 19 -3.71 -7.32 -10.39
C TRP A 19 -3.74 -7.17 -8.88
N PHE A 20 -4.64 -6.36 -8.34
CA PHE A 20 -4.81 -6.27 -6.90
C PHE A 20 -5.24 -7.61 -6.29
N GLU A 21 -6.15 -8.35 -6.93
CA GLU A 21 -6.53 -9.68 -6.46
C GLU A 21 -5.36 -10.68 -6.48
N ASP A 22 -4.52 -10.67 -7.52
CA ASP A 22 -3.32 -11.53 -7.60
C ASP A 22 -2.25 -11.13 -6.57
N VAL A 23 -2.06 -9.82 -6.34
CA VAL A 23 -1.13 -9.31 -5.33
C VAL A 23 -1.60 -9.70 -3.93
N VAL A 24 -2.86 -9.46 -3.58
CA VAL A 24 -3.43 -9.84 -2.28
C VAL A 24 -3.35 -11.36 -2.09
N SER A 25 -3.60 -12.16 -3.13
CA SER A 25 -3.46 -13.61 -3.08
C SER A 25 -2.02 -14.06 -2.78
N LYS A 26 -1.01 -13.39 -3.37
CA LYS A 26 0.40 -13.69 -3.08
C LYS A 26 0.81 -13.27 -1.67
N LEU A 27 0.33 -12.11 -1.20
CA LEU A 27 0.58 -11.64 0.16
C LEU A 27 -0.02 -12.57 1.21
N ASN A 28 -1.23 -13.10 0.96
CA ASN A 28 -1.88 -14.09 1.81
C ASN A 28 -1.15 -15.45 1.83
N ALA A 29 -0.37 -15.77 0.80
CA ALA A 29 0.44 -16.99 0.76
C ALA A 29 1.74 -16.88 1.56
N LEU A 30 2.11 -15.68 2.04
CA LEU A 30 3.26 -15.48 2.90
C LEU A 30 3.01 -16.04 4.30
N SER A 31 4.10 -16.45 4.96
CA SER A 31 4.07 -16.81 6.37
C SER A 31 3.64 -15.59 7.22
N PRO A 32 3.01 -15.79 8.38
CA PRO A 32 2.68 -14.68 9.30
C PRO A 32 3.89 -13.79 9.63
N ASP A 33 5.05 -14.38 9.88
CA ASP A 33 6.30 -13.65 10.13
C ASP A 33 6.72 -12.76 8.94
N ASP A 34 6.51 -13.21 7.71
CA ASP A 34 6.88 -12.45 6.52
C ASP A 34 5.87 -11.32 6.23
N ARG A 35 4.59 -11.54 6.52
CA ARG A 35 3.56 -10.48 6.49
C ARG A 35 3.89 -9.38 7.51
N LEU A 36 4.24 -9.76 8.74
CA LEU A 36 4.68 -8.82 9.79
C LEU A 36 5.94 -8.04 9.39
N ARG A 37 6.93 -8.71 8.81
CA ARG A 37 8.14 -8.04 8.29
C ARG A 37 7.81 -7.04 7.19
N LEU A 38 6.91 -7.40 6.26
CA LEU A 38 6.49 -6.49 5.21
C LEU A 38 5.77 -5.26 5.78
N ALA A 39 4.90 -5.46 6.77
CA ALA A 39 4.25 -4.35 7.47
C ALA A 39 5.27 -3.42 8.16
N GLN A 40 6.31 -3.97 8.79
CA GLN A 40 7.39 -3.16 9.37
C GLN A 40 8.12 -2.33 8.31
N VAL A 41 8.46 -2.92 7.17
CA VAL A 41 9.12 -2.19 6.06
C VAL A 41 8.23 -1.04 5.57
N ILE A 42 6.93 -1.25 5.43
CA ILE A 42 5.99 -0.20 5.01
C ILE A 42 5.99 0.95 6.03
N ARG A 43 5.97 0.65 7.33
CA ARG A 43 6.06 1.68 8.39
C ARG A 43 7.37 2.45 8.38
N GLU A 44 8.50 1.79 8.15
CA GLU A 44 9.79 2.46 8.01
C GLU A 44 9.83 3.43 6.82
N VAL A 45 9.15 3.07 5.73
CA VAL A 45 9.00 3.97 4.57
C VAL A 45 8.07 5.13 4.92
N ALA A 46 6.96 4.87 5.62
CA ALA A 46 6.04 5.91 6.06
C ALA A 46 6.70 6.94 7.00
N ASP A 47 7.60 6.51 7.89
CA ASP A 47 8.35 7.41 8.78
C ASP A 47 9.26 8.39 8.01
N ARG A 48 9.73 7.97 6.82
CA ARG A 48 10.60 8.78 5.96
C ARG A 48 9.83 9.58 4.92
N GLU A 49 8.51 9.44 4.83
CA GLU A 49 7.67 10.13 3.85
C GLU A 49 7.38 11.57 4.30
N PRO A 50 7.86 12.59 3.57
CA PRO A 50 7.65 13.98 3.95
C PRO A 50 6.22 14.49 3.69
N ASP A 51 5.46 13.86 2.78
CA ASP A 51 4.07 14.23 2.52
C ASP A 51 3.13 13.54 3.52
N GLY A 52 2.46 14.33 4.35
CA GLY A 52 1.58 13.79 5.40
C GLY A 52 0.39 12.98 4.88
N ARG A 53 -0.10 13.21 3.66
CA ARG A 53 -1.18 12.40 3.08
C ARG A 53 -0.65 11.05 2.62
N ARG A 54 0.50 11.02 1.96
CA ARG A 54 1.17 9.77 1.56
C ARG A 54 1.63 8.96 2.76
N GLN A 55 2.16 9.62 3.78
CA GLN A 55 2.51 8.99 5.04
C GLN A 55 1.30 8.29 5.66
N ALA A 56 0.16 8.98 5.76
CA ALA A 56 -1.08 8.38 6.29
C ALA A 56 -1.53 7.18 5.45
N ALA A 57 -1.54 7.30 4.12
CA ALA A 57 -1.91 6.20 3.23
C ALA A 57 -0.98 4.97 3.37
N LEU A 58 0.33 5.19 3.57
CA LEU A 58 1.29 4.12 3.83
C LEU A 58 1.03 3.45 5.18
N LEU A 59 0.63 4.19 6.21
CA LEU A 59 0.31 3.64 7.53
C LEU A 59 -0.97 2.79 7.53
N GLU A 60 -1.93 3.08 6.65
CA GLU A 60 -3.16 2.29 6.48
C GLU A 60 -2.95 1.06 5.58
N THR A 61 -1.87 1.03 4.79
CA THR A 61 -1.62 -0.03 3.80
C THR A 61 -1.46 -1.43 4.42
N PRO A 62 -0.75 -1.63 5.55
CA PRO A 62 -0.65 -2.95 6.18
C PRO A 62 -2.00 -3.56 6.54
N ASP A 63 -2.94 -2.75 7.03
CA ASP A 63 -4.29 -3.16 7.38
C ASP A 63 -5.11 -3.52 6.12
N HIS A 64 -5.13 -2.63 5.13
CA HIS A 64 -5.85 -2.86 3.87
C HIS A 64 -5.37 -4.08 3.10
N LEU A 65 -4.08 -4.44 3.22
CA LEU A 65 -3.50 -5.63 2.60
C LEU A 65 -3.60 -6.88 3.47
N GLY A 66 -4.15 -6.76 4.69
CA GLY A 66 -4.19 -7.83 5.67
C GLY A 66 -2.78 -8.35 5.97
N LEU A 67 -1.78 -7.49 6.16
CA LEU A 67 -0.43 -7.91 6.57
C LEU A 67 -0.33 -8.12 8.08
N GLU A 68 -1.28 -7.57 8.81
CA GLU A 68 -1.38 -7.65 10.26
C GLU A 68 -2.81 -8.04 10.57
N ASP A 69 -3.01 -8.82 11.63
CA ASP A 69 -4.34 -8.96 12.18
C ASP A 69 -4.65 -7.61 12.83
N SER A 70 -5.66 -6.91 12.30
CA SER A 70 -6.21 -5.73 12.94
C SER A 70 -6.71 -6.19 14.31
N ASP A 71 -6.01 -5.83 15.38
CA ASP A 71 -6.53 -5.88 16.74
C ASP A 71 -7.67 -4.85 16.88
N ASP A 72 -8.73 -4.99 16.07
CA ASP A 72 -10.00 -4.29 16.24
C ASP A 72 -10.87 -5.14 17.19
N GLU A 73 -10.59 -5.02 18.50
CA GLU A 73 -11.52 -5.28 19.60
C GLU A 73 -11.98 -3.97 20.27
#